data_AF-A0A0F9KDZ7-F1
#
_entry.id   AF-A0A0F9KDZ7-F1
#
_cell.length_a   1.000
_cell.length_b   1.000
_cell.length_c   1.000
_cell.angle_alpha   90.00
_cell.angle_beta   90.00
_cell.angle_gamma   90.00
#
_symmetry.space_group_name_H-M   'P 1'
#
loop_
_entity.id
_entity.type
_entity.pdbx_description
1 polymer ?
#
loop_
_entity_poly.entity_id
_entity_poly.type
_entity_poly.pdbx_seq_one_letter_code
_entity_poly.pdbx_strand_id
1 'polypeptide(L)'
;MPNERRILVGVPIPPNYMANTKTVAQLEAWHAYDNVETYYPATCGPEIGQDRIVQFALYGEPKATHILFVDYDVIPRPNTLKRLLSHDKDIIAGVYPMSFDSQIAWCMSREEPFVPLQINDLPNNLFKAKTISNGMMLVKTEVFEKLEWPYFKHLYTPGTLQMGHDVYFCQKAREAGYDLWVDPKVKCEHIKTVGLLGITKKYLMKGKKQ
;
A
#
# COMPACT_ATOMS: atom_id res chain seq x y z
N MET A 1 6.29 -11.81 27.86
CA MET A 1 5.81 -10.49 28.34
C MET A 1 4.47 -10.24 27.64
N PRO A 2 3.34 -10.13 28.36
CA PRO A 2 2.05 -9.91 27.68
C PRO A 2 1.97 -8.45 27.21
N ASN A 3 1.64 -8.25 25.92
CA ASN A 3 1.31 -6.99 25.24
C ASN A 3 2.43 -6.08 24.70
N GLU A 4 3.54 -6.63 24.19
CA GLU A 4 4.31 -5.86 23.20
C GLU A 4 3.59 -5.86 21.84
N ARG A 5 3.28 -4.66 21.35
CA ARG A 5 2.55 -4.44 20.10
C ARG A 5 3.44 -4.82 18.91
N ARG A 6 3.45 -6.08 18.48
CA ARG A 6 4.14 -6.49 17.23
C ARG A 6 3.48 -5.82 16.03
N ILE A 7 4.28 -5.13 15.23
CA ILE A 7 3.88 -4.42 14.02
C ILE A 7 4.63 -5.05 12.85
N LEU A 8 3.88 -5.55 11.87
CA LEU A 8 4.44 -6.05 10.63
C LEU A 8 4.40 -4.95 9.57
N VAL A 9 5.54 -4.62 8.97
CA VAL A 9 5.66 -3.77 7.79
C VAL A 9 5.81 -4.68 6.57
N GLY A 10 4.73 -4.81 5.80
CA GLY A 10 4.70 -5.67 4.62
C GLY A 10 4.95 -4.90 3.33
N VAL A 11 5.91 -5.39 2.53
CA VAL A 11 6.29 -4.77 1.26
C VAL A 11 6.22 -5.81 0.13
N PRO A 12 5.12 -5.88 -0.64
CA PRO A 12 5.07 -6.79 -1.79
C PRO A 12 6.11 -6.33 -2.82
N ILE A 13 7.02 -7.22 -3.21
CA ILE A 13 8.06 -6.94 -4.21
C ILE A 13 7.87 -7.83 -5.45
N PRO A 14 8.22 -7.34 -6.65
CA PRO A 14 8.21 -8.16 -7.85
C PRO A 14 9.21 -9.33 -7.78
N PRO A 15 9.07 -10.37 -8.63
CA PRO A 15 9.91 -11.58 -8.57
C PRO A 15 11.39 -11.34 -8.89
N ASN A 16 11.73 -10.17 -9.44
CA ASN A 16 13.10 -9.74 -9.67
C ASN A 16 13.71 -8.98 -8.48
N TYR A 17 13.03 -8.96 -7.33
CA TYR A 17 13.48 -8.33 -6.08
C TYR A 17 13.72 -6.83 -6.20
N MET A 18 13.06 -6.17 -7.15
CA MET A 18 13.17 -4.72 -7.30
C MET A 18 12.51 -4.03 -6.12
N ALA A 19 13.29 -3.24 -5.38
CA ALA A 19 12.82 -2.35 -4.33
C ALA A 19 13.68 -1.09 -4.32
N ASN A 20 13.07 0.06 -3.98
CA ASN A 20 13.83 1.29 -3.84
C ASN A 20 14.67 1.23 -2.56
N THR A 21 15.99 1.43 -2.67
CA THR A 21 16.90 1.36 -1.53
C THR A 21 16.57 2.37 -0.43
N LYS A 22 16.06 3.57 -0.77
CA LYS A 22 15.62 4.56 0.23
C LYS A 22 14.37 4.09 0.97
N THR A 23 13.42 3.46 0.26
CA THR A 23 12.26 2.82 0.91
C THR A 23 12.73 1.78 1.89
N VAL A 24 13.50 0.78 1.44
CA VAL A 24 14.03 -0.30 2.30
C VAL A 24 14.79 0.29 3.49
N ALA A 25 15.78 1.16 3.28
CA ALA A 25 16.57 1.73 4.37
C ALA A 25 15.72 2.48 5.40
N GLN A 26 14.68 3.20 4.96
CA GLN A 26 13.76 3.89 5.86
C GLN A 26 12.91 2.92 6.69
N LEU A 27 12.43 1.83 6.09
CA LEU A 27 11.65 0.81 6.79
C LEU A 27 12.54 0.01 7.76
N GLU A 28 13.75 -0.37 7.33
CA GLU A 28 14.72 -1.08 8.16
C GLU A 28 15.16 -0.25 9.37
N ALA A 29 15.27 1.08 9.22
CA ALA A 29 15.56 1.98 10.33
C ALA A 29 14.49 1.95 11.44
N TRP A 30 13.27 1.48 11.14
CA TRP A 30 12.22 1.32 12.15
C TRP A 30 12.39 0.08 13.03
N HIS A 31 13.31 -0.85 12.74
CA HIS A 31 13.69 -1.91 13.69
C HIS A 31 14.33 -1.35 14.97
N ALA A 32 14.78 -0.10 14.95
CA ALA A 32 15.19 0.62 16.16
C ALA A 32 14.00 0.97 17.08
N TYR A 33 12.76 0.84 16.60
CA TYR A 33 11.56 0.89 17.44
C TYR A 33 11.22 -0.52 17.92
N ASP A 34 10.84 -0.65 19.20
CA ASP A 34 10.48 -1.94 19.78
C ASP A 34 9.34 -2.61 18.99
N ASN A 35 9.55 -3.87 18.59
CA ASN A 35 8.56 -4.77 17.96
C ASN A 35 8.08 -4.43 16.54
N VAL A 36 8.89 -3.73 15.76
CA VAL A 36 8.66 -3.58 14.32
C VAL A 36 9.45 -4.63 13.56
N GLU A 37 8.79 -5.35 12.66
CA GLU A 37 9.40 -6.34 11.77
C GLU A 37 8.98 -6.03 10.32
N THR A 38 9.91 -6.18 9.38
CA THR A 38 9.62 -6.03 7.94
C THR A 38 9.54 -7.37 7.23
N TYR A 39 8.60 -7.51 6.29
CA TYR A 39 8.46 -8.69 5.44
C TYR A 39 8.31 -8.32 3.96
N TYR A 40 9.16 -8.90 3.11
CA TYR A 40 9.26 -8.58 1.69
C TYR A 40 8.91 -9.78 0.79
N PRO A 41 7.63 -10.17 0.63
CA PRO A 41 7.28 -11.30 -0.21
C PRO A 41 7.47 -10.97 -1.70
N ALA A 42 8.31 -11.76 -2.36
CA ALA A 42 8.46 -11.73 -3.81
C ALA A 42 7.33 -12.52 -4.50
N THR A 43 6.48 -11.82 -5.25
CA THR A 43 5.29 -12.39 -5.91
C THR A 43 5.07 -11.82 -7.31
N CYS A 44 4.33 -12.55 -8.14
CA CYS A 44 4.00 -12.13 -9.51
C CYS A 44 2.84 -11.12 -9.60
N GLY A 45 2.16 -10.84 -8.48
CA GLY A 45 1.08 -9.86 -8.37
C GLY A 45 1.06 -9.22 -6.98
N PRO A 46 0.73 -7.93 -6.87
CA PRO A 46 0.67 -7.21 -5.60
C PRO A 46 -0.36 -7.81 -4.65
N GLU A 47 -1.52 -8.27 -5.15
CA GLU A 47 -2.59 -8.88 -4.37
C GLU A 47 -2.16 -10.19 -3.69
N ILE A 48 -1.31 -10.99 -4.37
CA ILE A 48 -0.73 -12.22 -3.79
C ILE A 48 0.30 -11.86 -2.71
N GLY A 49 1.08 -10.79 -2.94
CA GLY A 49 2.05 -10.31 -1.96
C GLY A 49 1.37 -9.78 -0.70
N GLN A 50 0.29 -9.02 -0.86
CA GLN A 50 -0.55 -8.51 0.22
C GLN A 50 -1.21 -9.66 1.00
N ASP A 51 -1.74 -10.67 0.33
CA ASP A 51 -2.30 -11.86 0.99
C ASP A 51 -1.23 -12.61 1.80
N ARG A 52 -0.02 -12.80 1.26
CA ARG A 52 1.11 -13.38 2.01
C ARG A 52 1.48 -12.56 3.25
N ILE A 53 1.45 -11.23 3.17
CA ILE A 53 1.68 -10.34 4.31
C ILE A 53 0.61 -10.58 5.39
N VAL A 54 -0.66 -10.64 4.99
CA VAL A 54 -1.77 -10.90 5.93
C VAL A 54 -1.61 -12.26 6.60
N GLN A 55 -1.31 -13.31 5.84
CA GLN A 55 -1.05 -14.65 6.38
C GLN A 55 0.12 -14.64 7.38
N PHE A 56 1.25 -14.00 7.02
CA PHE A 56 2.41 -13.88 7.90
C PHE A 56 2.11 -13.11 9.19
N ALA A 57 1.26 -12.08 9.12
CA ALA A 57 0.82 -11.31 10.29
C ALA A 57 -0.08 -12.12 11.21
N LEU A 58 -1.07 -12.84 10.64
CA LEU A 58 -2.10 -13.57 11.38
C LEU A 58 -1.58 -14.83 12.06
N TYR A 59 -0.65 -15.55 11.42
CA TYR A 59 -0.17 -16.86 11.88
C TYR A 59 1.27 -16.85 12.37
N GLY A 60 1.93 -15.69 12.39
CA GLY A 60 3.23 -15.53 13.05
C GLY A 60 3.10 -15.63 14.57
N GLU A 61 4.18 -16.05 15.24
CA GLU A 61 4.25 -16.17 16.70
C GLU A 61 5.37 -15.28 17.27
N PRO A 62 5.05 -14.21 18.03
CA PRO A 62 3.70 -13.76 18.38
C PRO A 62 2.96 -13.16 17.17
N LYS A 63 1.63 -13.23 17.21
CA LYS A 63 0.76 -12.63 16.20
C LYS A 63 0.96 -11.13 16.10
N ALA A 64 1.01 -10.59 14.88
CA ALA A 64 1.08 -9.14 14.69
C ALA A 64 -0.26 -8.48 15.03
N THR A 65 -0.20 -7.33 15.69
CA THR A 65 -1.38 -6.52 16.03
C THR A 65 -1.77 -5.55 14.91
N HIS A 66 -0.79 -5.14 14.12
CA HIS A 66 -0.94 -4.20 13.01
C HIS A 66 -0.13 -4.67 11.82
N ILE A 67 -0.64 -4.36 10.63
CA ILE A 67 0.03 -4.51 9.35
C ILE A 67 0.14 -3.12 8.72
N LEU A 68 1.35 -2.65 8.45
CA LEU A 68 1.60 -1.52 7.58
C LEU A 68 1.95 -2.04 6.20
N PHE A 69 1.05 -1.86 5.23
CA PHE A 69 1.35 -2.08 3.82
C PHE A 69 2.13 -0.88 3.27
N VAL A 70 3.23 -1.16 2.59
CA VAL A 70 4.07 -0.17 1.93
C VAL A 70 4.46 -0.67 0.54
N ASP A 71 4.31 0.17 -0.48
CA ASP A 71 4.79 -0.17 -1.83
C ASP A 71 6.32 -0.01 -1.89
N TYR A 72 7.00 -0.89 -2.60
CA TYR A 72 8.46 -0.91 -2.68
C TYR A 72 9.09 0.35 -3.32
N ASP A 73 8.26 1.20 -3.94
CA ASP A 73 8.63 2.46 -4.57
C ASP A 73 8.02 3.70 -3.88
N VAL A 74 7.40 3.53 -2.71
CA VAL A 74 6.88 4.62 -1.87
C VAL A 74 7.84 4.87 -0.70
N ILE A 75 8.29 6.12 -0.51
CA ILE A 75 9.27 6.48 0.52
C ILE A 75 8.56 7.27 1.64
N PRO A 76 8.35 6.65 2.83
CA PRO A 76 7.79 7.36 3.98
C PRO A 76 8.79 8.32 4.62
N ARG A 77 8.29 9.21 5.48
CA ARG A 77 9.12 10.01 6.39
C ARG A 77 9.52 9.18 7.62
N PRO A 78 10.61 9.52 8.32
CA PRO A 78 11.07 8.76 9.50
C PRO A 78 10.01 8.56 10.59
N ASN A 79 9.11 9.52 10.77
CA ASN A 79 8.06 9.50 11.79
C ASN A 79 6.70 8.98 11.28
N THR A 80 6.60 8.50 10.04
CA THR A 80 5.33 8.06 9.43
C THR A 80 4.66 6.97 10.25
N LEU A 81 5.35 5.87 10.57
CA LEU A 81 4.77 4.76 11.33
C LEU A 81 4.25 5.20 12.70
N LYS A 82 5.08 5.91 13.47
CA LYS A 82 4.69 6.46 14.78
C LYS A 82 3.45 7.35 14.69
N ARG A 83 3.36 8.19 13.65
CA ARG A 83 2.23 9.09 13.42
C ARG A 83 0.95 8.31 13.10
N LEU A 84 1.00 7.34 12.20
CA LEU A 84 -0.17 6.50 11.87
C LEU A 84 -0.67 5.73 13.09
N LEU A 85 0.23 5.10 13.86
CA LEU A 85 -0.10 4.38 15.10
C LEU A 85 -0.77 5.28 16.15
N SER A 86 -0.37 6.56 16.23
CA SER A 86 -0.89 7.50 17.23
C SER A 86 -2.36 7.88 17.04
N HIS A 87 -2.94 7.62 15.86
CA HIS A 87 -4.35 7.91 15.59
C HIS A 87 -5.30 6.84 16.09
N ASP A 88 -4.80 5.64 16.41
CA ASP A 88 -5.58 4.48 16.87
C ASP A 88 -6.84 4.23 16.03
N LYS A 89 -6.65 4.11 14.71
CA LYS A 89 -7.72 3.76 13.75
C LYS A 89 -7.55 2.34 13.28
N ASP A 90 -8.66 1.68 13.00
CA ASP A 90 -8.65 0.31 12.49
C ASP A 90 -8.01 0.24 11.10
N ILE A 91 -8.27 1.25 10.28
CA ILE A 91 -7.66 1.46 8.96
C ILE A 91 -7.30 2.94 8.81
N ILE A 92 -6.03 3.24 8.55
CA ILE A 92 -5.56 4.60 8.27
C ILE A 92 -4.43 4.60 7.24
N ALA A 93 -4.47 5.54 6.29
CA ALA A 93 -3.44 5.70 5.27
C ALA A 93 -2.75 7.07 5.31
N GLY A 94 -1.52 7.08 4.81
CA GLY A 94 -0.86 8.29 4.31
C GLY A 94 -1.22 8.55 2.85
N VAL A 95 -0.69 9.64 2.30
CA VAL A 95 -0.89 10.02 0.90
C VAL A 95 0.43 10.06 0.14
N TYR A 96 0.37 9.69 -1.13
CA TYR A 96 1.45 9.82 -2.09
C TYR A 96 0.87 10.12 -3.48
N PRO A 97 1.59 10.88 -4.31
CA PRO A 97 1.12 11.22 -5.65
C PRO A 97 1.22 10.02 -6.60
N MET A 98 0.38 9.97 -7.62
CA MET A 98 0.47 9.07 -8.76
C MET A 98 0.33 9.83 -10.07
N SER A 99 0.90 9.30 -11.14
CA SER A 99 0.62 9.76 -12.50
C SER A 99 -0.70 9.16 -12.95
N PHE A 100 -1.64 10.00 -13.38
CA PHE A 100 -2.94 9.62 -13.90
C PHE A 100 -3.33 10.56 -15.04
N ASP A 101 -3.63 10.01 -16.22
CA ASP A 101 -4.04 10.77 -17.40
C ASP A 101 -3.16 12.01 -17.70
N SER A 102 -1.84 11.80 -17.75
CA SER A 102 -0.82 12.85 -17.94
C SER A 102 -0.79 13.96 -16.86
N GLN A 103 -1.52 13.78 -15.76
CA GLN A 103 -1.56 14.68 -14.61
C GLN A 103 -1.03 13.96 -13.37
N ILE A 104 -0.76 14.75 -12.32
CA ILE A 104 -0.42 14.23 -11.00
C ILE A 104 -1.64 14.40 -10.08
N ALA A 105 -2.02 13.32 -9.39
CA ALA A 105 -3.10 13.29 -8.42
C ALA A 105 -2.67 12.48 -7.19
N TRP A 106 -3.40 12.58 -6.07
CA TRP A 106 -3.19 11.70 -4.93
C TRP A 106 -3.70 10.29 -5.24
N CYS A 107 -2.96 9.25 -4.84
CA CYS A 107 -3.31 7.85 -5.04
C CYS A 107 -4.41 7.38 -4.08
N MET A 108 -5.57 8.03 -4.15
CA MET A 108 -6.75 7.77 -3.32
C MET A 108 -7.99 8.43 -3.94
N SER A 109 -9.18 7.99 -3.54
CA SER A 109 -10.46 8.54 -4.00
C SER A 109 -11.38 8.85 -2.82
N ARG A 110 -12.12 9.95 -2.91
CA ARG A 110 -13.24 10.29 -2.02
C ARG A 110 -14.60 9.97 -2.63
N GLU A 111 -14.61 9.52 -3.89
CA GLU A 111 -15.78 9.21 -4.69
C GLU A 111 -15.82 7.74 -5.09
N GLU A 112 -16.98 7.29 -5.56
CA GLU A 112 -17.20 5.97 -6.15
C GLU A 112 -18.08 6.13 -7.41
N PRO A 113 -17.62 5.72 -8.61
CA PRO A 113 -16.38 4.99 -8.91
C PRO A 113 -15.09 5.76 -8.60
N PHE A 114 -13.94 5.07 -8.60
CA PHE A 114 -12.64 5.64 -8.23
C PHE A 114 -12.28 6.84 -9.12
N VAL A 115 -12.11 8.01 -8.51
CA VAL A 115 -11.61 9.23 -9.13
C VAL A 115 -10.46 9.76 -8.26
N PRO A 116 -9.22 9.83 -8.78
CA PRO A 116 -8.09 10.34 -8.02
C PRO A 116 -8.34 11.74 -7.48
N LEU A 117 -8.05 11.96 -6.20
CA LEU A 117 -8.14 13.28 -5.59
C LEU A 117 -7.09 14.21 -6.21
N GLN A 118 -7.52 15.35 -6.75
CA GLN A 118 -6.60 16.32 -7.35
C GLN A 118 -5.62 16.88 -6.32
N ILE A 119 -4.42 17.27 -6.77
CA ILE A 119 -3.34 17.67 -5.85
C ILE A 119 -3.73 18.82 -4.92
N ASN A 120 -4.50 19.78 -5.45
CA ASN A 120 -4.93 20.98 -4.73
C ASN A 120 -6.12 20.74 -3.78
N ASP A 121 -6.78 19.59 -3.87
CA ASP A 121 -8.02 19.30 -3.14
C ASP A 121 -7.77 18.45 -1.87
N LEU A 122 -6.51 18.26 -1.48
CA LEU A 122 -6.16 17.52 -0.27
C LEU A 122 -6.66 18.26 0.98
N PRO A 123 -7.53 17.64 1.80
CA PRO A 123 -7.94 18.23 3.06
C PRO A 123 -6.76 18.48 4.00
N ASN A 124 -6.87 19.49 4.88
CA ASN A 124 -5.80 19.81 5.84
C ASN A 124 -5.86 19.00 7.13
N ASN A 125 -7.04 18.45 7.45
CA ASN A 125 -7.32 17.67 8.65
C ASN A 125 -7.59 16.21 8.29
N LEU A 126 -7.55 15.34 9.30
CA LEU A 126 -7.93 13.94 9.16
C LEU A 126 -9.31 13.82 8.50
N PHE A 127 -9.44 12.95 7.51
CA PHE A 127 -10.67 12.79 6.75
C PHE A 127 -10.91 11.34 6.35
N LYS A 128 -12.13 11.04 5.88
CA LYS A 128 -12.52 9.73 5.38
C LYS A 128 -12.43 9.67 3.86
N ALA A 129 -12.00 8.54 3.34
CA ALA A 129 -11.90 8.25 1.91
C ALA A 129 -12.89 7.15 1.50
N LYS A 130 -13.12 7.04 0.19
CA LYS A 130 -13.83 5.90 -0.40
C LYS A 130 -12.84 4.80 -0.81
N THR A 131 -11.65 5.17 -1.27
CA THR A 131 -10.57 4.24 -1.59
C THR A 131 -9.25 4.83 -1.15
N ILE A 132 -8.43 4.01 -0.51
CA ILE A 132 -7.02 4.27 -0.18
C ILE A 132 -6.19 3.16 -0.81
N SER A 133 -4.96 3.45 -1.20
CA SER A 133 -4.06 2.46 -1.80
C SER A 133 -3.12 1.86 -0.76
N ASN A 134 -2.71 0.61 -1.00
CA ASN A 134 -1.89 -0.17 -0.09
C ASN A 134 -0.43 0.31 0.03
N GLY A 135 -0.01 1.32 -0.73
CA GLY A 135 1.38 1.79 -0.70
C GLY A 135 1.78 2.55 0.56
N MET A 136 0.82 2.94 1.41
CA MET A 136 1.07 3.46 2.76
C MET A 136 -0.21 3.36 3.61
N MET A 137 -0.58 2.14 3.99
CA MET A 137 -1.82 1.87 4.73
C MET A 137 -1.55 1.01 5.96
N LEU A 138 -1.90 1.53 7.15
CA LEU A 138 -1.86 0.81 8.40
C LEU A 138 -3.24 0.21 8.71
N VAL A 139 -3.27 -1.07 9.00
CA VAL A 139 -4.49 -1.82 9.32
C VAL A 139 -4.27 -2.63 10.59
N LYS A 140 -5.23 -2.59 11.53
CA LYS A 140 -5.23 -3.52 12.66
C LYS A 140 -5.55 -4.93 12.17
N THR A 141 -4.81 -5.92 12.66
CA THR A 141 -4.97 -7.31 12.22
C THR A 141 -6.40 -7.83 12.42
N GLU A 142 -7.10 -7.35 13.45
CA GLU A 142 -8.51 -7.69 13.74
C GLU A 142 -9.47 -7.38 12.58
N VAL A 143 -9.13 -6.44 11.69
CA VAL A 143 -9.90 -6.15 10.47
C VAL A 143 -9.93 -7.40 9.59
N PHE A 144 -8.78 -8.04 9.37
CA PHE A 144 -8.69 -9.25 8.56
C PHE A 144 -9.33 -10.48 9.20
N GLU A 145 -9.47 -10.49 10.53
CA GLU A 145 -10.18 -11.55 11.25
C GLU A 145 -11.70 -11.46 11.10
N LYS A 146 -12.23 -10.24 10.96
CA LYS A 146 -13.66 -10.01 10.75
C LYS A 146 -14.07 -10.08 9.29
N LEU A 147 -13.17 -9.76 8.37
CA LEU A 147 -13.42 -9.88 6.94
C LEU A 147 -13.28 -11.35 6.50
N GLU A 148 -14.18 -11.79 5.62
CA GLU A 148 -14.00 -13.10 4.97
C GLU A 148 -12.91 -13.02 3.89
N TRP A 149 -12.13 -14.07 3.69
CA TRP A 149 -11.24 -14.17 2.54
C TRP A 149 -12.06 -14.35 1.24
N PRO A 150 -11.65 -13.81 0.06
CA PRO A 150 -10.41 -13.08 -0.23
C PRO A 150 -10.44 -11.62 0.23
N TYR A 151 -9.30 -11.10 0.68
CA TYR A 151 -9.16 -9.70 1.11
C TYR A 151 -8.87 -8.75 -0.05
N PHE A 152 -7.95 -9.16 -0.94
CA PHE A 152 -7.49 -8.40 -2.08
C PHE A 152 -7.78 -9.20 -3.35
N LYS A 153 -8.55 -8.63 -4.30
CA LYS A 153 -8.95 -9.34 -5.52
C LYS A 153 -9.15 -8.38 -6.69
N HIS A 154 -8.59 -8.74 -7.83
CA HIS A 154 -8.94 -8.11 -9.10
C HIS A 154 -10.22 -8.73 -9.67
N LEU A 155 -11.21 -7.90 -10.00
CA LEU A 155 -12.40 -8.32 -10.74
C LEU A 155 -12.27 -7.88 -12.20
N TYR A 156 -12.47 -8.82 -13.11
CA TYR A 156 -12.36 -8.60 -14.55
C TYR A 156 -13.71 -8.81 -15.22
N THR A 157 -13.99 -7.98 -16.21
CA THR A 157 -15.03 -8.23 -17.23
C THR A 157 -14.33 -8.50 -18.57
N PRO A 158 -15.01 -9.09 -19.57
CA PRO A 158 -14.38 -9.38 -20.85
C PRO A 158 -13.67 -8.15 -21.44
N GLY A 159 -12.34 -8.24 -21.55
CA GLY A 159 -11.49 -7.20 -22.14
C GLY A 159 -11.07 -6.04 -21.22
N THR A 160 -11.49 -6.01 -19.94
CA THR A 160 -11.09 -4.91 -19.04
C THR A 160 -11.05 -5.30 -17.57
N LEU A 161 -10.25 -4.57 -16.78
CA LEU A 161 -10.31 -4.60 -15.33
C LEU A 161 -11.56 -3.82 -14.87
N GLN A 162 -12.47 -4.49 -14.17
CA GLN A 162 -13.65 -3.85 -13.58
C GLN A 162 -13.32 -3.22 -12.24
N MET A 163 -12.52 -3.90 -11.41
CA MET A 163 -12.18 -3.45 -10.07
C MET A 163 -10.77 -3.91 -9.68
N GLY A 164 -9.94 -2.97 -9.24
CA GLY A 164 -8.61 -3.24 -8.70
C GLY A 164 -8.68 -3.85 -7.30
N HIS A 165 -7.62 -4.55 -6.89
CA HIS A 165 -7.54 -5.18 -5.56
C HIS A 165 -7.66 -4.19 -4.39
N ASP A 166 -7.10 -2.97 -4.52
CA ASP A 166 -7.24 -1.90 -3.53
C ASP A 166 -8.69 -1.45 -3.37
N VAL A 167 -9.39 -1.22 -4.50
CA VAL A 167 -10.80 -0.83 -4.53
C VAL A 167 -11.66 -1.93 -3.90
N TYR A 168 -11.36 -3.20 -4.22
CA TYR A 168 -12.05 -4.36 -3.67
C TYR A 168 -11.93 -4.43 -2.14
N PHE A 169 -10.70 -4.33 -1.60
CA PHE A 169 -10.47 -4.32 -0.15
C PHE A 169 -11.18 -3.15 0.53
N CYS A 170 -11.05 -1.94 -0.02
CA CYS A 170 -11.69 -0.74 0.53
C CYS A 170 -13.22 -0.85 0.54
N GLN A 171 -13.82 -1.37 -0.54
CA GLN A 171 -15.25 -1.61 -0.60
C GLN A 171 -15.67 -2.62 0.48
N LYS A 172 -14.98 -3.76 0.54
CA LYS A 172 -15.25 -4.82 1.51
C LYS A 172 -15.12 -4.37 2.97
N ALA A 173 -14.09 -3.58 3.28
CA ALA A 173 -13.90 -3.00 4.60
C ALA A 173 -15.05 -2.06 4.98
N ARG A 174 -15.49 -1.18 4.08
CA ARG A 174 -16.63 -0.27 4.32
C ARG A 174 -17.95 -1.03 4.47
N GLU A 175 -18.18 -2.07 3.69
CA GLU A 175 -19.36 -2.95 3.81
C GLU A 175 -19.40 -3.66 5.17
N ALA A 176 -18.24 -3.97 5.76
CA ALA A 176 -18.11 -4.48 7.12
C ALA A 176 -18.17 -3.39 8.21
N GLY A 177 -18.44 -2.13 7.85
CA GLY A 177 -18.63 -1.01 8.78
C GLY A 177 -17.36 -0.26 9.17
N TYR A 178 -16.22 -0.51 8.51
CA TYR A 178 -14.98 0.21 8.78
C TYR A 178 -14.89 1.54 8.04
N ASP A 179 -14.35 2.54 8.72
CA ASP A 179 -13.98 3.81 8.12
C ASP A 179 -12.56 3.76 7.55
N LEU A 180 -12.37 4.31 6.35
CA LEU A 180 -11.06 4.47 5.72
C LEU A 180 -10.51 5.86 6.04
N TRP A 181 -9.70 5.96 7.09
CA TRP A 181 -9.13 7.24 7.51
C TRP A 181 -7.88 7.61 6.71
N VAL A 182 -7.66 8.90 6.50
CA VAL A 182 -6.46 9.44 5.86
C VAL A 182 -5.91 10.60 6.65
N ASP A 183 -4.61 10.53 6.95
CA ASP A 183 -3.85 11.64 7.51
C ASP A 183 -3.12 12.40 6.39
N PRO A 184 -3.62 13.59 5.98
CA PRO A 184 -3.03 14.34 4.87
C PRO A 184 -1.62 14.89 5.18
N LYS A 185 -1.17 14.81 6.44
CA LYS A 185 0.18 15.24 6.85
C LYS A 185 1.20 14.10 6.76
N VAL A 186 0.76 12.84 6.62
CA VAL A 186 1.62 11.71 6.26
C VAL A 186 1.78 11.72 4.74
N LYS A 187 2.80 12.44 4.25
CA LYS A 187 3.12 12.55 2.82
C LYS A 187 4.36 11.74 2.49
N CYS A 188 4.25 10.86 1.51
CA CYS A 188 5.34 10.00 1.03
C CYS A 188 5.73 10.37 -0.41
N GLU A 189 7.00 10.14 -0.76
CA GLU A 189 7.40 10.18 -2.17
C GLU A 189 6.94 8.90 -2.87
N HIS A 190 6.78 8.94 -4.20
CA HIS A 190 6.47 7.77 -5.02
C HIS A 190 7.38 7.81 -6.24
N ILE A 191 8.32 6.87 -6.32
CA ILE A 191 9.45 6.91 -7.25
C ILE A 191 9.19 5.97 -8.43
N LYS A 192 9.30 6.48 -9.65
CA LYS A 192 9.34 5.61 -10.84
C LYS A 192 10.77 5.45 -11.31
N THR A 193 11.25 4.20 -11.32
CA THR A 193 12.58 3.83 -11.84
C THR A 193 12.41 3.02 -13.11
N VAL A 194 13.27 3.28 -14.10
CA VAL A 194 13.27 2.56 -15.38
C VAL A 194 14.65 2.00 -15.69
N GLY A 195 14.71 0.71 -15.99
CA GLY A 195 15.95 0.07 -16.44
C GLY A 195 16.30 0.50 -17.87
N LEU A 196 17.49 1.08 -18.06
CA LEU A 196 17.93 1.56 -19.38
C LEU A 196 17.99 0.45 -20.43
N LEU A 197 18.36 -0.78 -20.05
CA LEU A 197 18.34 -1.93 -20.97
C LEU A 197 16.93 -2.24 -21.49
N GLY A 198 15.90 -2.09 -20.65
CA GLY A 198 14.50 -2.26 -21.05
C GLY A 198 14.06 -1.21 -22.07
N ILE A 199 14.48 0.05 -21.85
CA ILE A 199 14.25 1.14 -22.80
C ILE A 199 14.93 0.82 -24.13
N THR A 200 16.23 0.47 -24.11
CA THR A 200 17.00 0.18 -25.33
C THR A 200 16.38 -0.95 -26.14
N LYS A 201 15.90 -2.04 -25.50
CA LYS A 201 15.19 -3.12 -26.19
C LYS A 201 13.96 -2.63 -26.94
N LYS A 202 13.19 -1.68 -26.37
CA LYS A 202 12.02 -1.08 -27.03
C LYS A 202 12.42 -0.24 -28.26
N TYR A 203 13.55 0.46 -28.21
CA TYR A 203 14.08 1.23 -29.35
C TYR A 203 14.65 0.32 -30.46
N LEU A 204 15.43 -0.70 -30.10
CA LEU A 204 15.98 -1.66 -31.06
C LEU A 204 14.89 -2.46 -31.77
N MET A 205 13.78 -2.79 -31.09
CA MET A 205 12.62 -3.42 -31.72
C MET A 205 11.88 -2.50 -32.70
N LYS A 206 11.84 -1.18 -32.44
CA LYS A 206 11.25 -0.20 -33.38
C LYS A 206 12.14 0.09 -34.60
N GLY A 207 13.46 -0.12 -34.47
CA GLY A 207 14.44 0.07 -35.54
C GLY A 207 14.51 -1.06 -36.58
N LYS A 208 13.81 -2.19 -36.37
CA LYS A 208 13.73 -3.30 -37.33
C LYS A 208 12.44 -3.27 -38.16
N LYS A 209 12.14 -2.14 -38.80
CA LYS A 209 11.33 -2.12 -40.02
C LYS A 209 12.29 -2.21 -41.20
N GLN A 210 12.57 -3.43 -41.64
CA GLN A 210 13.02 -3.72 -43.01
C GLN A 210 11.83 -4.29 -43.77
#